data_AF-A0A520I6M5-F1
#
_entry.id   AF-A0A520I6M5-F1
#
_cell.length_a   1.000
_cell.length_b   1.000
_cell.length_c   1.000
_cell.angle_alpha   90.00
_cell.angle_beta   90.00
_cell.angle_gamma   90.00
#
_symmetry.space_group_name_H-M   'P 1'
#
loop_
_entity.id
_entity.type
_entity.pdbx_description
1 polymer ?
#
loop_
_entity_poly.entity_id
_entity_poly.type
_entity_poly.pdbx_seq_one_letter_code
_entity_poly.pdbx_strand_id
1 'polypeptide(L)'
;MWGTIAMSLSAQYTTLPLSLFYFHQFPIYFLVSNLFILLPIAVLMYLGIFILLFKATILGPAFEWLICFTNDGLGWIASLPYASIGEIYLSKTELVLLSVSLSLFVFACDTYQKRLLFAALITFLAFQSMQLYNRFEPDSEQRIISLADKHWKPK
;
A
#
# COMPACT_ATOMS: atom_id res chain seq x y z
N MET A 1 -5.23 17.54 16.91
CA MET A 1 -4.81 16.16 17.27
C MET A 1 -5.80 15.11 16.74
N TRP A 2 -7.07 15.09 17.15
CA TRP A 2 -8.06 14.10 16.66
C TRP A 2 -8.28 14.12 15.13
N GLY A 3 -8.43 15.30 14.52
CA GLY A 3 -8.68 15.41 13.07
C GLY A 3 -7.56 14.84 12.20
N THR A 4 -6.30 15.02 12.63
CA THR A 4 -5.13 14.45 11.93
C THR A 4 -5.13 12.93 12.04
N ILE A 5 -5.42 12.38 13.23
CA ILE A 5 -5.51 10.93 13.44
C ILE A 5 -6.67 10.32 12.64
N ALA A 6 -7.82 11.00 12.58
CA ALA A 6 -8.97 10.56 11.79
C ALA A 6 -8.66 10.56 10.28
N MET A 7 -8.06 11.64 9.76
CA MET A 7 -7.61 11.71 8.36
C MET A 7 -6.61 10.60 8.03
N SER A 8 -5.65 10.39 8.93
CA SER A 8 -4.64 9.33 8.86
C SER A 8 -5.25 7.92 8.82
N LEU A 9 -6.25 7.64 9.66
CA LEU A 9 -6.98 6.37 9.65
C LEU A 9 -7.79 6.19 8.36
N SER A 10 -8.51 7.22 7.91
CA SER A 10 -9.26 7.17 6.65
C SER A 10 -8.34 6.88 5.46
N ALA A 11 -7.18 7.53 5.40
CA ALA A 11 -6.18 7.27 4.37
C ALA A 11 -5.72 5.81 4.40
N GLN A 12 -5.39 5.26 5.57
CA GLN A 12 -5.00 3.86 5.72
C GLN A 12 -6.10 2.89 5.25
N TYR A 13 -7.36 3.15 5.59
CA TYR A 13 -8.48 2.30 5.16
C TYR A 13 -8.58 2.19 3.64
N THR A 14 -8.36 3.29 2.92
CA THR A 14 -8.39 3.30 1.45
C THR A 14 -7.13 2.69 0.85
N THR A 15 -5.96 2.97 1.41
CA THR A 15 -4.69 2.54 0.81
C THR A 15 -4.31 1.10 1.13
N LEU A 16 -4.85 0.50 2.22
CA LEU A 16 -4.56 -0.87 2.62
C LEU A 16 -4.83 -1.92 1.51
N PRO A 17 -6.03 -2.00 0.88
CA PRO A 17 -6.27 -2.92 -0.22
C PRO A 17 -5.30 -2.71 -1.40
N LEU A 18 -5.07 -1.44 -1.78
CA LEU A 18 -4.22 -1.09 -2.91
C LEU A 18 -2.75 -1.43 -2.65
N SER A 19 -2.24 -1.12 -1.45
CA SER A 19 -0.85 -1.39 -1.10
C SER A 19 -0.56 -2.88 -1.09
N LEU A 20 -1.50 -3.68 -0.57
CA LEU A 20 -1.40 -5.13 -0.56
C LEU A 20 -1.45 -5.72 -1.98
N PHE A 21 -2.30 -5.19 -2.87
CA PHE A 21 -2.42 -5.69 -4.23
C PHE A 21 -1.22 -5.33 -5.13
N TYR A 22 -0.73 -4.10 -5.06
CA TYR A 22 0.36 -3.64 -5.95
C TYR A 22 1.75 -3.96 -5.42
N PHE A 23 1.96 -3.90 -4.11
CA PHE A 23 3.29 -4.06 -3.52
C PHE A 23 3.46 -5.36 -2.74
N HIS A 24 2.38 -6.16 -2.59
CA HIS A 24 2.39 -7.41 -1.81
C HIS A 24 2.93 -7.26 -0.39
N GLN A 25 2.87 -6.04 0.13
CA GLN A 25 3.42 -5.67 1.42
C GLN A 25 2.60 -4.55 2.05
N PHE A 26 2.45 -4.61 3.36
CA PHE A 26 1.84 -3.57 4.16
C PHE A 26 2.94 -2.81 4.93
N PRO A 27 3.22 -1.54 4.59
CA PRO A 27 4.17 -0.74 5.33
C PRO A 27 3.59 -0.37 6.71
N ILE A 28 4.23 -0.82 7.80
CA ILE A 28 3.77 -0.52 9.17
C ILE A 28 3.93 0.98 9.44
N TYR A 29 5.04 1.58 8.99
CA TYR A 29 5.28 3.02 9.09
C TYR A 29 4.57 3.81 7.98
N PHE A 30 3.49 3.30 7.39
CA PHE A 30 2.72 4.01 6.36
C PHE A 30 2.30 5.41 6.83
N LEU A 31 1.83 5.53 8.08
CA LEU A 31 1.35 6.81 8.59
C LEU A 31 2.46 7.86 8.68
N VAL A 32 3.60 7.46 9.25
CA VAL A 32 4.76 8.32 9.41
C VAL A 32 5.34 8.68 8.04
N SER A 33 5.46 7.69 7.15
CA SER A 33 5.95 7.91 5.79
C SER A 33 5.05 8.84 5.01
N ASN A 34 3.72 8.65 5.05
CA ASN A 34 2.76 9.47 4.31
C ASN A 34 2.74 10.92 4.82
N LEU A 35 2.76 11.13 6.14
CA LEU A 35 2.82 12.47 6.71
C LEU A 35 4.17 13.16 6.40
N PHE A 36 5.27 12.40 6.46
CA PHE A 36 6.60 12.89 6.09
C PHE A 36 6.67 13.26 4.60
N ILE A 37 6.21 12.40 3.70
CA ILE A 37 6.18 12.57 2.23
C ILE A 37 5.33 13.78 1.82
N LEU A 38 4.19 14.00 2.49
CA LEU A 38 3.24 15.04 2.11
C LEU A 38 3.88 16.45 2.09
N LEU A 39 4.78 16.72 3.04
CA LEU A 39 5.33 18.07 3.24
C LEU A 39 6.37 18.45 2.16
N PRO A 40 7.43 17.64 1.90
CA PRO A 40 8.40 17.91 0.83
C PRO A 40 7.77 17.83 -0.56
N ILE A 41 6.85 16.91 -0.82
CA ILE A 41 6.23 16.77 -2.15
C ILE A 41 5.34 17.97 -2.50
N ALA A 42 4.61 18.52 -1.53
CA ALA A 42 3.87 19.76 -1.77
C ALA A 42 4.83 20.90 -2.17
N VAL A 43 5.95 21.05 -1.47
CA VAL A 43 6.98 22.05 -1.79
C VAL A 43 7.61 21.77 -3.16
N LEU A 44 7.97 20.52 -3.47
CA LEU A 44 8.48 20.11 -4.77
C LEU A 44 7.49 20.44 -5.89
N MET A 45 6.20 20.20 -5.70
CA MET A 45 5.19 20.48 -6.71
C MET A 45 5.14 21.97 -7.04
N TYR A 46 5.03 22.85 -6.03
CA TYR A 46 4.99 24.30 -6.26
C TYR A 46 6.32 24.83 -6.81
N LEU A 47 7.45 24.38 -6.26
CA LEU A 47 8.77 24.80 -6.70
C LEU A 47 9.06 24.33 -8.13
N GLY A 48 8.67 23.11 -8.49
CA GLY A 48 8.81 22.57 -9.84
C GLY A 48 7.99 23.35 -10.86
N ILE A 49 6.73 23.66 -10.55
CA ILE A 49 5.89 24.51 -11.41
C ILE A 49 6.52 25.91 -11.57
N PHE A 50 7.01 26.50 -10.47
CA PHE A 50 7.66 27.80 -10.51
C PHE A 50 8.92 27.82 -11.39
N ILE A 51 9.78 26.80 -11.25
CA ILE A 51 10.99 26.66 -12.07
C ILE A 51 10.63 26.54 -13.55
N LEU A 52 9.60 25.76 -13.89
CA LEU A 52 9.15 25.58 -15.27
C LEU A 52 8.59 26.88 -15.88
N LEU A 53 7.78 27.64 -15.12
CA LEU A 53 7.15 28.87 -15.62
C LEU A 53 8.15 30.02 -15.80
N PHE A 54 9.03 30.21 -14.81
CA PHE A 54 9.98 31.34 -14.82
C PHE A 54 11.36 30.98 -15.35
N LYS A 55 11.55 29.73 -15.77
CA LYS A 55 12.83 29.18 -16.23
C LYS A 55 13.96 29.44 -15.22
N ALA A 56 13.61 29.39 -13.93
CA ALA A 56 14.47 29.75 -12.81
C ALA A 56 15.46 28.63 -12.48
N THR A 57 16.38 28.35 -13.39
CA THR A 57 17.39 27.28 -13.27
C THR A 57 18.29 27.42 -12.04
N ILE A 58 18.40 28.62 -11.45
CA ILE A 58 19.14 28.86 -10.22
C ILE A 58 18.59 28.12 -9.00
N LEU A 59 17.30 27.75 -9.03
CA LEU A 59 16.64 26.95 -8.00
C LEU A 59 16.80 25.43 -8.20
N GLY A 60 17.41 25.02 -9.32
CA GLY A 60 17.66 23.60 -9.64
C GLY A 60 18.40 22.84 -8.53
N PRO A 61 19.51 23.37 -7.97
CA PRO A 61 20.23 22.71 -6.88
C PRO A 61 19.39 22.56 -5.60
N ALA A 62 18.55 23.55 -5.28
CA ALA A 62 17.64 23.48 -4.14
C ALA A 62 16.54 22.44 -4.35
N PHE A 63 16.04 22.33 -5.59
CA PHE A 63 15.07 21.32 -6.00
C PHE A 63 15.65 19.91 -5.91
N GLU A 64 16.86 19.70 -6.42
CA GLU A 64 17.59 18.43 -6.32
C GLU A 64 17.87 18.05 -4.87
N TRP A 65 18.34 18.98 -4.04
CA TRP A 65 18.57 18.74 -2.63
C TRP A 65 17.30 18.27 -1.91
N LEU A 66 16.15 18.87 -2.22
CA LEU A 66 14.87 18.50 -1.62
C LEU A 66 14.40 17.10 -2.07
N ILE A 67 14.67 16.71 -3.31
CA ILE A 67 14.43 15.35 -3.80
C ILE A 67 15.29 14.35 -3.02
N CYS A 68 16.60 14.60 -2.93
CA CYS A 68 17.52 13.74 -2.19
C CYS A 68 17.12 13.63 -0.72
N PHE A 69 16.80 14.75 -0.07
CA PHE A 69 16.31 14.76 1.32
C PHE A 69 15.06 13.90 1.51
N THR A 70 14.10 13.99 0.58
CA THR A 70 12.87 13.20 0.65
C THR A 70 13.16 11.70 0.47
N ASN A 71 14.03 11.36 -0.48
CA ASN A 71 14.42 9.98 -0.76
C ASN A 71 15.22 9.35 0.39
N ASP A 72 16.18 10.08 0.95
CA ASP A 72 16.99 9.63 2.08
C ASP A 72 16.15 9.47 3.34
N GLY A 73 15.22 10.41 3.59
CA GLY A 73 14.25 10.29 4.68
C GLY A 73 13.37 9.06 4.53
N LEU A 74 12.89 8.76 3.31
CA LEU A 74 12.10 7.57 3.04
C LEU A 74 12.93 6.29 3.18
N GLY A 75 14.18 6.30 2.71
CA GLY A 75 15.13 5.20 2.87
C GLY A 75 15.44 4.91 4.33
N TRP A 76 15.59 5.95 5.16
CA TRP A 76 15.73 5.81 6.60
C TRP A 76 14.49 5.14 7.21
N ILE A 77 13.28 5.58 6.86
CA ILE A 77 12.03 4.97 7.34
C ILE A 77 11.92 3.49 6.92
N ALA A 78 12.32 3.18 5.69
CA ALA A 78 12.31 1.81 5.17
C ALA A 78 13.35 0.91 5.85
N SER A 79 14.43 1.47 6.40
CA SER A 79 15.48 0.71 7.10
C SER A 79 15.11 0.31 8.53
N LEU A 80 14.01 0.83 9.09
CA LEU A 80 13.58 0.45 10.44
C LEU A 80 13.18 -1.03 10.52
N PRO A 81 13.41 -1.67 11.67
CA PRO A 81 12.96 -3.04 11.88
C PRO A 81 11.44 -3.12 11.74
N TYR A 82 10.97 -4.17 11.06
CA TYR A 82 9.55 -4.39 10.75
C TYR A 82 8.91 -3.26 9.93
N ALA A 83 9.66 -2.55 9.09
CA ALA A 83 9.10 -1.44 8.32
C ALA A 83 7.93 -1.84 7.40
N SER A 84 7.91 -3.09 6.95
CA SER A 84 6.81 -3.67 6.20
C SER A 84 6.56 -5.13 6.57
N ILE A 85 5.28 -5.52 6.53
CA ILE A 85 4.86 -6.92 6.56
C ILE A 85 4.65 -7.34 5.11
N GLY A 86 5.49 -8.24 4.59
CA GLY A 86 5.47 -8.69 3.20
C GLY A 86 4.79 -10.05 2.99
N GLU A 87 4.85 -10.52 1.74
CA GLU A 87 4.42 -11.85 1.26
C GLU A 87 2.90 -12.10 1.26
N ILE A 88 2.10 -11.04 1.12
CA ILE A 88 0.65 -11.18 1.00
C ILE A 88 0.27 -10.95 -0.46
N TYR A 89 0.11 -12.04 -1.20
CA TYR A 89 -0.38 -12.02 -2.58
C TYR A 89 -1.90 -11.89 -2.56
N LEU A 90 -2.45 -10.93 -3.30
CA LEU A 90 -3.89 -10.79 -3.50
C LEU A 90 -4.20 -10.94 -4.99
N SER A 91 -5.10 -11.85 -5.30
CA SER A 91 -5.80 -11.89 -6.57
C SER A 91 -6.76 -10.70 -6.72
N LYS A 92 -7.21 -10.43 -7.95
CA LYS A 92 -8.21 -9.38 -8.23
C LYS A 92 -9.52 -9.61 -7.44
N THR A 93 -9.91 -10.87 -7.28
CA THR A 93 -11.12 -11.24 -6.54
C THR A 93 -10.97 -10.96 -5.05
N GLU A 94 -9.82 -11.29 -4.47
CA GLU A 94 -9.51 -11.01 -3.07
C GLU A 94 -9.41 -9.51 -2.77
N LEU A 95 -8.86 -8.73 -3.69
CA LEU A 95 -8.87 -7.26 -3.61
C LEU A 95 -10.29 -6.71 -3.50
N VAL A 96 -11.20 -7.18 -4.36
CA VAL A 96 -12.61 -6.75 -4.35
C VAL A 96 -13.30 -7.19 -3.05
N LEU A 97 -13.10 -8.44 -2.62
CA LEU A 97 -13.66 -8.95 -1.36
C LEU A 97 -13.20 -8.13 -0.15
N LEU A 98 -11.90 -7.83 -0.06
CA LEU A 98 -11.34 -7.01 1.01
C LEU A 98 -11.94 -5.59 0.99
N SER A 99 -12.01 -4.98 -0.20
CA SER A 99 -12.54 -3.62 -0.38
C SER A 99 -14.03 -3.53 -0.03
N VAL A 100 -14.84 -4.52 -0.43
CA VAL A 100 -16.26 -4.63 -0.08
C VAL A 100 -16.44 -4.84 1.42
N SER A 101 -15.65 -5.71 2.03
CA SER A 101 -15.68 -5.95 3.48
C SER A 101 -15.40 -4.67 4.28
N LEU A 102 -14.34 -3.92 3.92
CA LEU A 102 -14.01 -2.65 4.56
C LEU A 102 -15.12 -1.60 4.36
N SER A 103 -15.68 -1.52 3.15
CA SER A 103 -16.76 -0.58 2.84
C SER A 103 -18.04 -0.88 3.63
N LEU A 104 -18.41 -2.17 3.72
CA LEU A 104 -19.55 -2.62 4.53
C LEU A 104 -19.32 -2.36 6.02
N PHE A 105 -18.10 -2.54 6.51
CA PHE A 105 -17.74 -2.25 7.90
C PHE A 105 -17.90 -0.76 8.22
N VAL A 106 -17.38 0.13 7.37
CA VAL A 106 -17.54 1.58 7.53
C VAL A 106 -19.01 1.98 7.49
N PHE A 107 -19.76 1.44 6.54
CA PHE A 107 -21.20 1.72 6.42
C PHE A 107 -22.01 1.17 7.60
N ALA A 108 -21.61 0.03 8.16
CA ALA A 108 -22.22 -0.53 9.37
C ALA A 108 -21.95 0.33 10.60
N CYS A 109 -20.75 0.92 10.72
CA CYS A 109 -20.39 1.84 11.80
C CYS A 109 -21.17 3.15 11.72
N ASP A 110 -21.40 3.68 10.52
CA ASP A 110 -22.16 4.91 10.30
C ASP A 110 -23.67 4.72 10.58
N THR A 111 -24.24 3.61 10.10
CA THR A 111 -25.68 3.32 10.22
C THR A 111 -26.07 2.58 11.51
N TYR A 112 -25.10 2.14 12.30
CA TYR A 112 -25.25 1.30 13.50
C TYR A 112 -26.08 0.01 13.29
N GLN A 113 -26.15 -0.50 12.06
CA GLN A 113 -26.95 -1.68 11.72
C GLN A 113 -26.18 -2.98 11.90
N LYS A 114 -26.66 -3.83 12.82
CA LYS A 114 -26.07 -5.15 13.09
C LYS A 114 -26.01 -6.06 11.85
N ARG A 115 -26.99 -5.98 10.94
CA ARG A 115 -27.03 -6.80 9.71
C ARG A 115 -25.83 -6.51 8.80
N LEU A 116 -25.48 -5.24 8.63
CA LEU A 116 -24.33 -4.83 7.82
C LEU A 116 -23.01 -5.22 8.47
N LEU A 117 -22.92 -5.16 9.80
CA LEU A 117 -21.76 -5.65 10.55
C LEU A 117 -21.55 -7.15 10.33
N PHE A 118 -22.61 -7.96 10.43
CA PHE A 118 -22.54 -9.39 10.14
C PHE A 118 -22.17 -9.67 8.68
N ALA A 119 -22.72 -8.89 7.73
CA ALA A 119 -22.34 -9.01 6.32
C ALA A 119 -20.84 -8.72 6.10
N ALA A 120 -20.31 -7.64 6.71
CA ALA A 120 -18.89 -7.30 6.66
C ALA A 120 -18.02 -8.45 7.21
N LEU A 121 -18.39 -8.98 8.38
CA LEU A 121 -17.70 -10.11 9.00
C LEU A 121 -17.72 -11.37 8.12
N ILE A 122 -18.85 -11.70 7.51
CA ILE A 122 -18.97 -12.85 6.59
C ILE A 122 -18.06 -12.67 5.37
N THR A 123 -18.08 -11.48 4.75
CA THR A 123 -17.21 -11.18 3.61
C THR A 123 -15.73 -11.18 3.98
N PHE A 124 -15.38 -10.73 5.20
CA PHE A 124 -14.02 -10.80 5.72
C PHE A 124 -13.56 -12.25 5.96
N LEU A 125 -14.42 -13.09 6.53
CA LEU A 125 -14.14 -14.51 6.72
C LEU A 125 -13.97 -15.24 5.37
N ALA A 126 -14.80 -14.91 4.37
CA ALA A 126 -14.65 -15.42 3.02
C ALA A 126 -13.28 -15.05 2.42
N PHE A 127 -12.86 -13.79 2.56
CA PHE A 127 -11.53 -13.35 2.16
C PHE A 127 -10.41 -14.15 2.86
N GLN A 128 -10.49 -14.31 4.19
CA GLN A 128 -9.50 -15.07 4.95
C GLN A 128 -9.44 -16.54 4.53
N SER A 129 -10.59 -17.15 4.24
CA SER A 129 -10.65 -18.53 3.74
C SER A 129 -10.00 -18.69 2.36
N MET A 130 -10.21 -17.73 1.45
CA MET A 130 -9.56 -17.73 0.14
C MET A 130 -8.05 -17.56 0.26
N GLN A 131 -7.58 -16.63 1.11
CA GLN A 131 -6.16 -16.45 1.35
C GLN A 131 -5.51 -17.69 1.96
N LEU A 132 -6.20 -18.36 2.88
CA LEU A 132 -5.71 -19.59 3.47
C LEU A 132 -5.63 -20.71 2.42
N TYR A 133 -6.67 -20.86 1.58
CA TYR A 133 -6.71 -21.83 0.50
C TYR A 133 -5.56 -21.61 -0.51
N ASN A 134 -5.40 -20.37 -0.98
CA ASN A 134 -4.32 -19.99 -1.89
C ASN A 134 -2.93 -20.18 -1.28
N ARG A 135 -2.79 -20.07 0.05
CA ARG A 135 -1.54 -20.36 0.76
C ARG A 135 -1.23 -21.86 0.83
N PHE A 136 -2.25 -22.72 0.83
CA PHE A 136 -2.10 -24.17 0.86
C PHE A 136 -2.00 -24.82 -0.52
N GLU A 137 -2.37 -24.10 -1.57
CA GLU A 137 -2.19 -24.52 -2.96
C GLU A 137 -0.96 -23.80 -3.53
N PRO A 138 0.27 -24.33 -3.33
CA PRO A 138 1.46 -23.73 -3.90
C PRO A 138 1.39 -23.91 -5.41
N ASP A 139 0.97 -22.83 -6.07
CA ASP A 139 1.58 -22.32 -7.28
C ASP A 139 1.92 -23.41 -8.32
N SER A 140 0.88 -23.88 -9.00
CA SER A 140 1.05 -24.64 -10.24
C SER A 140 1.86 -23.88 -11.30
N GLU A 141 1.95 -22.55 -11.22
CA GLU A 141 2.74 -21.71 -12.15
C GLU A 141 4.25 -21.77 -11.83
N GLN A 142 4.68 -21.68 -10.56
CA GLN A 142 6.08 -21.87 -10.15
C GLN A 142 6.58 -23.32 -10.32
N ARG A 143 5.68 -24.31 -10.23
CA ARG A 143 6.04 -25.70 -10.57
C ARG A 143 6.34 -25.86 -12.07
N ILE A 144 5.63 -25.16 -12.95
CA ILE A 144 5.90 -25.25 -14.40
C ILE A 144 7.24 -24.58 -14.75
N ILE A 145 7.55 -23.43 -14.14
CA ILE A 145 8.82 -22.72 -14.37
C ILE A 145 10.00 -23.50 -13.77
N SER A 146 9.86 -24.06 -12.57
CA SER A 146 10.92 -24.90 -11.96
C SER A 146 11.09 -26.27 -12.64
N LEU A 147 10.02 -26.86 -13.19
CA LEU A 147 10.10 -28.08 -13.99
C LEU A 147 10.70 -27.80 -15.38
N ALA A 148 10.39 -26.66 -16.01
CA ALA A 148 11.00 -26.24 -17.26
C ALA A 148 12.51 -25.98 -17.11
N ASP A 149 12.92 -25.28 -16.04
CA ASP A 149 14.34 -24.99 -15.77
C ASP A 149 15.12 -26.25 -15.38
N LYS A 150 14.47 -27.20 -14.69
CA LYS A 150 15.08 -28.52 -14.37
C LYS A 150 15.23 -29.43 -15.60
N HIS A 151 14.45 -29.22 -16.66
CA HIS A 151 14.56 -29.96 -17.93
C HIS A 151 15.50 -29.31 -18.95
N TRP A 152 15.84 -28.02 -18.81
CA TRP A 152 16.72 -27.28 -19.74
C TRP A 152 18.20 -27.25 -19.30
N LYS A 153 18.71 -28.23 -18.55
CA LYS A 153 20.18 -28.38 -18.45
C LYS A 153 20.71 -29.06 -19.72
N PRO A 154 21.37 -28.36 -20.65
CA PRO A 154 22.08 -29.04 -21.73
C PRO A 154 23.23 -29.85 -21.10
N LYS A 155 23.39 -31.09 -21.57
CA LYS A 155 24.61 -31.88 -21.32
C LYS A 155 25.83 -31.20 -21.94
#